data_AF-A0A919VHT1-F1
#
_entry.id   AF-A0A919VHT1-F1
#
_cell.length_a   1.000
_cell.length_b   1.000
_cell.length_c   1.000
_cell.angle_alpha   90.00
_cell.angle_beta   90.00
_cell.angle_gamma   90.00
#
_symmetry.space_group_name_H-M   'P 1'
#
loop_
_entity.id
_entity.type
_entity.pdbx_description
1 polymer ?
#
loop_
_entity_poly.entity_id
_entity_poly.type
_entity_poly.pdbx_seq_one_letter_code
_entity_poly.pdbx_strand_id
1 'polypeptide(L)'
;MGNPYETLGLKEGATQEEIKKAYRELAKKYHPDQYGNNPLRDLAENKMREINEAYDYLMKKVQNSYNSSNNSTHGTNSNYSHGSGSFSYTDIRRDISVGRYGDAEQKLNSMKMRDAEWNYLYGVIQMQKGFYDSAYTYIQTACSLDPNNLEYRQTLNMINNNNKSYKNTYYKTTRNDDMCDFCIKLWCIDSCCECMGGDLIGCC
;
A
#
# COMPACT_ATOMS: atom_id res chain seq x y z
N MET A 1 -32.37 -11.34 23.06
CA MET A 1 -30.92 -11.04 23.00
C MET A 1 -30.47 -10.87 24.43
N GLY A 2 -29.69 -11.82 24.95
CA GLY A 2 -29.10 -11.70 26.29
C GLY A 2 -28.00 -10.65 26.29
N ASN A 3 -27.71 -10.08 27.45
CA ASN A 3 -26.65 -9.09 27.59
C ASN A 3 -25.28 -9.78 27.34
N PRO A 4 -24.41 -9.29 26.42
CA PRO A 4 -23.12 -9.94 26.13
C PRO A 4 -22.20 -10.07 27.35
N TYR A 5 -22.34 -9.15 28.31
CA TYR A 5 -21.66 -9.20 29.61
C TYR A 5 -22.16 -10.38 30.46
N GLU A 6 -23.47 -10.66 30.45
CA GLU A 6 -24.06 -11.77 31.19
C GLU A 6 -23.63 -13.14 30.61
N THR A 7 -23.52 -13.26 29.29
CA THR A 7 -23.04 -14.49 28.62
C THR A 7 -21.61 -14.85 29.06
N LEU A 8 -20.78 -13.84 29.33
CA LEU A 8 -19.41 -14.01 29.83
C LEU A 8 -19.32 -14.01 31.37
N GLY A 9 -20.44 -13.82 32.08
CA GLY A 9 -20.49 -13.76 33.55
C GLY A 9 -19.84 -12.50 34.14
N LEU A 10 -19.77 -11.42 33.37
CA LEU A 10 -19.14 -10.15 33.77
C LEU A 10 -20.19 -9.07 34.04
N LYS A 11 -19.81 -8.07 34.84
CA LYS A 11 -20.61 -6.86 35.03
C LYS A 11 -20.47 -5.93 33.83
N GLU A 12 -21.50 -5.13 33.57
CA GLU A 12 -21.45 -4.07 32.56
C GLU A 12 -20.32 -3.10 32.89
N GLY A 13 -19.45 -2.82 31.92
CA GLY A 13 -18.27 -1.97 32.11
C GLY A 13 -16.98 -2.69 32.52
N ALA A 14 -16.96 -4.04 32.49
CA ALA A 14 -15.73 -4.81 32.67
C ALA A 14 -14.61 -4.36 31.70
N THR A 15 -13.38 -4.37 32.21
CA THR A 15 -12.18 -3.99 31.46
C THR A 15 -11.84 -5.03 30.37
N GLN A 16 -11.05 -4.63 29.37
CA GLN A 16 -10.61 -5.53 28.30
C GLN A 16 -9.89 -6.78 28.85
N GLU A 17 -9.13 -6.63 29.93
CA GLU A 17 -8.40 -7.71 30.56
C GLU A 17 -9.33 -8.73 31.22
N GLU A 18 -10.36 -8.26 31.91
CA GLU A 18 -11.40 -9.08 32.52
C GLU A 18 -12.21 -9.84 31.46
N ILE A 19 -12.56 -9.18 30.35
CA ILE A 19 -13.24 -9.81 29.20
C ILE A 19 -12.38 -10.93 28.61
N LYS A 20 -11.08 -10.68 28.38
CA LYS A 20 -10.14 -11.69 27.87
C LYS A 20 -9.91 -12.84 28.85
N LYS A 21 -9.98 -12.58 30.16
CA LYS A 21 -9.80 -13.60 31.19
C LYS A 21 -11.02 -14.52 31.26
N ALA A 22 -12.22 -13.95 31.34
CA ALA A 22 -13.47 -14.70 31.35
C ALA A 22 -13.64 -15.55 30.09
N TYR A 23 -13.31 -15.00 28.92
CA TYR A 23 -13.31 -15.74 27.66
C TYR A 23 -12.40 -16.98 27.71
N ARG A 24 -11.16 -16.83 28.20
CA ARG A 24 -10.20 -17.95 28.31
C ARG A 24 -10.68 -19.04 29.26
N GLU A 25 -11.31 -18.68 30.37
CA GLU A 25 -11.85 -19.62 31.34
C GLU A 25 -13.06 -20.39 30.77
N LEU A 26 -13.96 -19.70 30.08
CA LEU A 26 -15.14 -20.30 29.45
C LEU A 26 -14.76 -21.16 28.23
N ALA A 27 -13.82 -20.69 27.40
CA ALA A 27 -13.31 -21.44 26.26
C ALA A 27 -12.64 -22.75 26.70
N LYS A 28 -11.88 -22.71 27.81
CA LYS A 28 -11.31 -23.93 28.40
C LYS A 28 -12.39 -24.88 28.93
N LYS A 29 -13.50 -24.36 29.45
CA LYS A 29 -14.60 -25.16 30.02
C LYS A 29 -15.49 -25.83 28.98
N TYR A 30 -15.69 -25.19 27.82
CA TYR A 30 -16.56 -25.69 26.75
C TYR A 30 -15.77 -26.16 25.51
N HIS A 31 -14.47 -26.37 25.63
CA HIS A 31 -13.63 -26.82 24.52
C HIS A 31 -14.09 -28.20 24.01
N PRO A 32 -14.28 -28.40 22.69
CA PRO A 32 -14.79 -29.66 22.13
C PRO A 32 -13.92 -30.88 22.47
N ASP A 33 -12.63 -30.67 22.72
CA ASP A 33 -11.67 -31.71 23.14
C ASP A 33 -12.00 -32.30 24.54
N GLN A 34 -12.70 -31.56 25.40
CA GLN A 34 -13.13 -32.06 26.71
C GLN A 34 -14.39 -32.93 26.63
N TYR A 35 -15.15 -32.85 25.52
CA TYR A 35 -16.44 -33.49 25.35
C TYR A 35 -16.44 -34.36 24.10
N GLY A 36 -15.56 -35.37 24.05
CA GLY A 36 -15.36 -36.26 22.90
C GLY A 36 -16.66 -36.81 22.27
N ASN A 37 -17.20 -37.91 22.80
CA ASN A 37 -18.38 -38.61 22.25
C ASN A 37 -19.64 -38.48 23.11
N ASN A 38 -19.76 -37.40 23.88
CA ASN A 38 -20.90 -37.18 24.78
C ASN A 38 -22.00 -36.39 24.03
N PRO A 39 -23.30 -36.72 24.15
CA PRO A 39 -24.40 -35.89 23.60
C PRO A 39 -24.38 -34.43 24.09
N LEU A 40 -23.65 -34.14 25.16
CA LEU A 40 -23.39 -32.76 25.65
C LEU A 40 -22.47 -31.93 24.74
N ARG A 41 -21.79 -32.55 23.75
CA ARG A 41 -20.89 -31.88 22.80
C ARG A 41 -21.62 -30.81 21.98
N ASP A 42 -22.80 -31.12 21.48
CA ASP A 42 -23.56 -30.18 20.65
C ASP A 42 -24.06 -28.98 21.49
N LEU A 43 -24.32 -29.19 22.78
CA LEU A 43 -24.66 -28.12 23.73
C LEU A 43 -23.43 -27.26 24.05
N ALA A 44 -22.27 -27.88 24.23
CA ALA A 44 -21.01 -27.18 24.45
C ALA A 44 -20.60 -26.34 23.22
N GLU A 45 -20.79 -26.86 22.01
CA GLU A 45 -20.54 -26.13 20.76
C GLU A 45 -21.45 -24.91 20.62
N ASN A 46 -22.75 -25.08 20.90
CA ASN A 46 -23.71 -23.97 20.91
C ASN A 46 -23.31 -22.90 21.92
N LYS A 47 -22.88 -23.30 23.12
CA LYS A 47 -22.40 -22.37 24.16
C LYS A 47 -21.10 -21.68 23.76
N MET A 48 -20.17 -22.38 23.13
CA MET A 48 -18.93 -21.80 22.60
C MET A 48 -19.21 -20.72 21.55
N ARG A 49 -20.18 -20.96 20.66
CA ARG A 49 -20.59 -19.96 19.67
C ARG A 49 -21.15 -18.70 20.34
N GLU A 50 -22.05 -18.86 21.32
CA GLU A 50 -22.59 -17.72 22.10
C GLU A 50 -21.48 -16.93 22.83
N ILE A 51 -20.48 -17.63 23.38
CA ILE A 51 -19.32 -17.03 24.05
C ILE A 51 -18.45 -16.22 23.07
N ASN A 52 -18.20 -16.75 21.87
CA ASN A 52 -17.42 -16.07 20.83
C ASN A 52 -18.14 -14.80 20.36
N GLU A 53 -19.44 -14.89 20.05
CA GLU A 53 -20.25 -13.75 19.62
C GLU A 53 -20.28 -12.63 20.68
N ALA A 54 -20.42 -13.00 21.96
CA ALA A 54 -20.39 -12.05 23.07
C ALA A 54 -19.01 -11.39 23.22
N TYR A 55 -17.93 -12.16 23.12
CA TYR A 55 -16.55 -11.65 23.21
C TYR A 55 -16.23 -10.67 22.08
N ASP A 56 -16.58 -11.02 20.84
CA ASP A 56 -16.32 -10.17 19.66
C ASP A 56 -17.08 -8.84 19.77
N TYR A 57 -18.34 -8.89 20.21
CA TYR A 57 -19.15 -7.70 20.45
C TYR A 57 -18.54 -6.79 21.53
N LEU A 58 -18.14 -7.36 22.66
CA LEU A 58 -17.55 -6.58 23.75
C LEU A 58 -16.17 -6.02 23.39
N MET A 59 -15.33 -6.80 22.70
CA MET A 59 -14.01 -6.35 22.27
C MET A 59 -14.12 -5.16 21.32
N LYS A 60 -15.04 -5.24 20.34
CA LYS A 60 -15.32 -4.14 19.40
C LYS A 60 -15.83 -2.89 20.13
N LYS A 61 -16.73 -3.05 21.11
CA LYS A 61 -17.26 -1.94 21.90
C LYS A 61 -16.16 -1.25 22.71
N VAL A 62 -15.32 -2.01 23.41
CA VAL A 62 -14.21 -1.48 24.22
C VAL A 62 -13.15 -0.81 23.33
N GLN A 63 -12.79 -1.39 22.18
CA GLN A 63 -11.87 -0.77 21.23
C GLN A 63 -12.42 0.54 20.67
N ASN A 64 -13.71 0.60 20.34
CA ASN A 64 -14.35 1.84 19.88
C ASN A 64 -14.42 2.90 20.99
N SER A 65 -14.68 2.51 22.24
CA SER A 65 -14.66 3.43 23.38
C SER A 65 -13.26 3.98 23.66
N TYR A 66 -12.21 3.17 23.51
CA TYR A 66 -10.82 3.62 23.67
C TYR A 66 -10.37 4.55 22.53
N ASN A 67 -10.79 4.26 21.29
CA ASN A 67 -10.46 5.09 20.12
C ASN A 67 -11.24 6.41 20.05
N SER A 68 -12.28 6.59 20.87
CA SER A 68 -13.10 7.82 20.86
C SER A 68 -12.43 9.02 21.55
N SER A 69 -11.26 8.85 22.17
CA SER A 69 -10.56 9.95 22.87
C SER A 69 -9.24 10.39 22.21
N ASN A 70 -8.80 9.75 21.13
CA ASN A 70 -7.57 10.12 20.41
C ASN A 70 -7.63 9.67 18.95
N ASN A 71 -8.29 10.45 18.09
CA ASN A 71 -7.80 10.82 16.75
C ASN A 71 -8.90 11.45 15.92
N SER A 72 -8.82 12.77 15.78
CA SER A 72 -9.12 13.45 14.53
C SER A 72 -8.16 12.96 13.45
N THR A 73 -8.39 11.78 12.90
CA THR A 73 -7.72 11.36 11.67
C THR A 73 -8.63 10.44 10.89
N HIS A 74 -9.01 10.94 9.71
CA HIS A 74 -9.79 10.29 8.67
C HIS A 74 -9.34 8.84 8.44
N GLY A 75 -10.08 7.89 9.03
CA GLY A 75 -9.85 6.46 8.88
C GLY A 75 -11.17 5.77 8.61
N THR A 76 -11.60 5.81 7.35
CA THR A 76 -12.76 5.10 6.81
C THR A 76 -12.56 3.60 7.01
N ASN A 77 -13.03 3.09 8.15
CA ASN A 77 -12.95 1.68 8.49
C ASN A 77 -14.15 0.95 7.86
N SER A 78 -14.04 0.69 6.55
CA SER A 78 -14.99 -0.12 5.81
C SER A 78 -14.84 -1.58 6.23
N ASN A 79 -15.86 -2.10 6.92
CA ASN A 79 -16.04 -3.54 7.10
C ASN A 79 -16.17 -4.18 5.72
N TYR A 80 -15.12 -4.85 5.23
CA TYR A 80 -15.20 -5.64 4.01
C TYR A 80 -15.84 -6.99 4.33
N SER A 81 -17.16 -7.01 4.18
CA SER A 81 -17.95 -8.19 3.89
C SER A 81 -17.38 -8.83 2.62
N HIS A 82 -16.71 -9.98 2.78
CA HIS A 82 -16.13 -10.75 1.68
C HIS A 82 -17.26 -11.48 0.94
N GLY A 83 -17.84 -10.81 -0.05
CA GLY A 83 -18.81 -11.37 -0.96
C GLY A 83 -18.52 -10.94 -2.40
N SER A 84 -18.32 -11.93 -3.26
CA SER A 84 -18.34 -11.82 -4.74
C SER A 84 -17.10 -11.25 -5.44
N GLY A 85 -16.10 -12.11 -5.69
CA GLY A 85 -15.47 -12.36 -7.01
C GLY A 85 -14.91 -11.22 -7.87
N SER A 86 -14.90 -9.96 -7.42
CA SER A 86 -14.40 -8.82 -8.17
C SER A 86 -13.53 -7.99 -7.24
N PHE A 87 -12.22 -7.95 -7.52
CA PHE A 87 -11.30 -7.11 -6.77
C PHE A 87 -11.64 -5.64 -7.05
N SER A 88 -11.92 -4.87 -6.00
CA SER A 88 -12.18 -3.45 -6.15
C SER A 88 -10.87 -2.67 -6.29
N TYR A 89 -10.87 -1.61 -7.11
CA TYR A 89 -9.75 -0.66 -7.18
C TYR A 89 -9.40 -0.06 -5.81
N THR A 90 -10.36 -0.02 -4.88
CA THR A 90 -10.14 0.42 -3.49
C THR A 90 -9.17 -0.49 -2.73
N ASP A 91 -9.27 -1.80 -2.90
CA ASP A 91 -8.36 -2.76 -2.27
C ASP A 91 -6.94 -2.64 -2.84
N ILE A 92 -6.83 -2.40 -4.15
CA ILE A 92 -5.54 -2.24 -4.84
C ILE A 92 -4.85 -0.96 -4.37
N ARG A 93 -5.58 0.16 -4.24
CA ARG A 93 -5.05 1.41 -3.68
C ARG A 93 -4.55 1.22 -2.25
N ARG A 94 -5.25 0.43 -1.42
CA ARG A 94 -4.79 0.08 -0.07
C ARG A 94 -3.48 -0.70 -0.15
N ASP A 95 -3.37 -1.71 -0.99
CA ASP A 95 -2.14 -2.51 -1.11
C ASP A 95 -0.94 -1.66 -1.56
N ILE A 96 -1.15 -0.71 -2.48
CA ILE A 96 -0.14 0.28 -2.89
C ILE A 96 0.28 1.15 -1.70
N SER A 97 -0.67 1.65 -0.90
CA SER A 97 -0.36 2.47 0.28
C SER A 97 0.42 1.73 1.36
N VAL A 98 0.24 0.42 1.47
CA VAL A 98 0.97 -0.47 2.40
C VAL A 98 2.33 -0.90 1.83
N GLY A 99 2.60 -0.65 0.54
CA GLY A 99 3.83 -1.03 -0.15
C GLY A 99 3.83 -2.47 -0.69
N ARG A 100 2.67 -3.13 -0.74
CA ARG A 100 2.50 -4.49 -1.29
C ARG A 100 2.23 -4.44 -2.80
N TYR A 101 3.23 -3.97 -3.55
CA TYR A 101 3.10 -3.78 -4.99
C TYR A 101 2.92 -5.10 -5.77
N GLY A 102 3.51 -6.19 -5.29
CA GLY A 102 3.38 -7.52 -5.92
C GLY A 102 1.95 -8.07 -5.88
N ASP A 103 1.29 -7.97 -4.73
CA ASP A 103 -0.11 -8.39 -4.57
C ASP A 103 -1.04 -7.49 -5.41
N ALA A 104 -0.77 -6.18 -5.43
CA ALA A 104 -1.52 -5.22 -6.23
C ALA A 104 -1.42 -5.51 -7.74
N GLU A 105 -0.23 -5.88 -8.22
CA GLU A 105 0.02 -6.26 -9.61
C GLU A 105 -0.72 -7.56 -9.97
N GLN A 106 -0.71 -8.57 -9.11
CA GLN A 106 -1.48 -9.80 -9.33
C GLN A 106 -2.99 -9.54 -9.43
N LYS A 107 -3.52 -8.68 -8.56
CA LYS A 107 -4.93 -8.25 -8.60
C LYS A 107 -5.24 -7.49 -9.89
N LEU A 108 -4.37 -6.56 -10.31
CA LEU A 108 -4.52 -5.84 -11.57
C LEU A 108 -4.46 -6.76 -12.79
N ASN A 109 -3.53 -7.72 -12.81
CA ASN A 109 -3.38 -8.68 -13.91
C ASN A 109 -4.55 -9.66 -14.01
N SER A 110 -5.23 -9.94 -12.90
CA SER A 110 -6.46 -10.73 -12.91
C SER A 110 -7.64 -10.01 -13.58
N MET A 111 -7.59 -8.68 -13.66
CA MET A 111 -8.61 -7.87 -14.33
C MET A 111 -8.35 -7.79 -15.83
N LYS A 112 -9.34 -8.19 -16.63
CA LYS A 112 -9.24 -8.18 -18.11
C LYS A 112 -9.51 -6.81 -18.72
N MET A 113 -10.22 -5.92 -18.02
CA MET A 113 -10.60 -4.61 -18.53
C MET A 113 -9.54 -3.56 -18.16
N ARG A 114 -9.01 -2.86 -19.16
CA ARG A 114 -7.98 -1.83 -18.99
C ARG A 114 -8.62 -0.45 -18.97
N ASP A 115 -9.30 -0.16 -17.87
CA ASP A 115 -9.91 1.14 -17.64
C ASP A 115 -8.85 2.23 -17.39
N ALA A 116 -9.25 3.49 -17.40
CA ALA A 116 -8.37 4.60 -17.06
C ALA A 116 -7.75 4.44 -15.65
N GLU A 117 -8.54 3.98 -14.69
CA GLU A 117 -8.09 3.71 -13.32
C GLU A 117 -7.09 2.54 -13.25
N TRP A 118 -7.30 1.49 -14.04
CA TRP A 118 -6.35 0.39 -14.15
C TRP A 118 -4.98 0.88 -14.64
N ASN A 119 -4.96 1.67 -15.71
CA ASN A 119 -3.72 2.21 -16.29
C ASN A 119 -3.02 3.14 -15.29
N TYR A 120 -3.77 3.97 -14.58
CA TYR A 120 -3.23 4.86 -13.55
C TYR A 120 -2.56 4.07 -12.41
N LEU A 121 -3.27 3.11 -11.81
CA LEU A 121 -2.75 2.32 -10.69
C LEU A 121 -1.53 1.49 -11.10
N TYR A 122 -1.56 0.91 -12.31
CA TYR A 122 -0.41 0.19 -12.85
C TYR A 122 0.79 1.12 -13.06
N GLY A 123 0.56 2.33 -13.59
CA GLY A 123 1.60 3.35 -13.72
C GLY A 123 2.24 3.74 -12.38
N VAL A 124 1.42 3.95 -11.34
CA VAL A 124 1.91 4.25 -9.98
C VAL A 124 2.75 3.12 -9.40
N ILE A 125 2.35 1.87 -9.58
CA ILE A 125 3.14 0.69 -9.16
C ILE A 125 4.50 0.67 -9.86
N GLN A 126 4.52 0.94 -11.18
CA GLN A 126 5.75 0.96 -11.95
C GLN A 126 6.70 2.09 -11.54
N MET A 127 6.18 3.25 -11.09
CA MET A 127 7.00 4.30 -10.50
C MET A 127 7.73 3.80 -9.25
N GLN A 128 7.04 3.08 -8.37
CA GLN A 128 7.63 2.55 -7.13
C GLN A 128 8.67 1.45 -7.41
N LYS A 129 8.52 0.72 -8.52
CA LYS A 129 9.51 -0.27 -9.01
C LYS A 129 10.70 0.38 -9.74
N GLY A 130 10.67 1.68 -10.01
CA GLY A 130 11.74 2.42 -10.70
C GLY A 130 11.65 2.44 -12.22
N PHE A 131 10.57 1.91 -12.81
CA PHE A 131 10.34 1.93 -14.27
C PHE A 131 9.60 3.21 -14.68
N TYR A 132 10.31 4.34 -14.67
CA TYR A 132 9.72 5.66 -14.93
C TYR A 132 9.19 5.83 -16.36
N ASP A 133 9.86 5.28 -17.36
CA ASP A 133 9.45 5.40 -18.77
C ASP A 133 8.12 4.71 -19.02
N SER A 134 7.97 3.47 -18.56
CA SER A 134 6.70 2.73 -18.63
C SER A 134 5.62 3.40 -17.79
N ALA A 135 5.94 3.87 -16.59
CA ALA A 135 4.98 4.56 -15.74
C ALA A 135 4.39 5.81 -16.41
N TYR A 136 5.24 6.60 -17.08
CA TYR A 136 4.82 7.81 -17.78
C TYR A 136 3.81 7.50 -18.89
N THR A 137 4.04 6.46 -19.70
CA THR A 137 3.12 6.10 -20.79
C THR A 137 1.75 5.67 -20.27
N TYR A 138 1.70 4.84 -19.23
CA TYR A 138 0.44 4.41 -18.62
C TYR A 138 -0.34 5.57 -17.99
N ILE A 139 0.34 6.49 -17.30
CA ILE A 139 -0.30 7.66 -16.69
C ILE A 139 -0.79 8.64 -17.76
N GLN A 140 -0.05 8.80 -18.86
CA GLN A 140 -0.49 9.59 -20.01
C GLN A 140 -1.72 8.96 -20.68
N THR A 141 -1.74 7.64 -20.87
CA THR A 141 -2.93 6.93 -21.39
C THR A 141 -4.12 7.11 -20.45
N ALA A 142 -3.93 7.01 -19.14
CA ALA A 142 -5.00 7.25 -18.15
C ALA A 142 -5.56 8.69 -18.25
N CYS A 143 -4.71 9.71 -18.39
CA CYS A 143 -5.14 11.09 -18.60
C CYS A 143 -5.93 11.29 -19.90
N SER A 144 -5.57 10.56 -20.95
CA SER A 144 -6.28 10.64 -22.24
C SER A 144 -7.65 9.97 -22.20
N LEU A 145 -7.80 8.92 -21.41
CA LEU A 145 -9.08 8.21 -21.22
C LEU A 145 -10.03 9.02 -20.35
N ASP A 146 -9.54 9.62 -19.26
CA ASP A 146 -10.34 10.47 -18.36
C ASP A 146 -9.70 11.87 -18.16
N PRO A 147 -9.99 12.84 -19.06
CA PRO A 147 -9.46 14.20 -18.96
C PRO A 147 -9.97 14.98 -17.74
N ASN A 148 -11.13 14.58 -17.21
CA ASN A 148 -11.79 15.24 -16.09
C ASN A 148 -11.18 14.90 -14.73
N ASN A 149 -10.35 13.85 -14.65
CA ASN A 149 -9.77 13.44 -13.38
C ASN A 149 -8.54 14.30 -13.03
N LEU A 150 -8.66 15.05 -11.94
CA LEU A 150 -7.61 15.93 -11.43
C LEU A 150 -6.37 15.17 -10.95
N GLU A 151 -6.56 13.97 -10.38
CA GLU A 151 -5.47 13.15 -9.82
C GLU A 151 -4.47 12.72 -10.90
N TYR A 152 -4.99 12.34 -12.08
CA TYR A 152 -4.15 11.87 -13.19
C TYR A 152 -3.32 13.02 -13.77
N ARG A 153 -3.92 14.21 -13.90
CA ARG A 153 -3.21 15.41 -14.36
C ARG A 153 -2.15 15.87 -13.36
N GLN A 154 -2.45 15.84 -12.07
CA GLN A 154 -1.51 16.24 -11.03
C GLN A 154 -0.27 15.33 -10.99
N THR A 155 -0.49 14.02 -11.04
CA THR A 155 0.60 13.02 -11.10
C THR A 155 1.44 13.15 -12.37
N LEU A 156 0.82 13.34 -13.54
CA LEU A 156 1.55 13.58 -14.79
C LEU A 156 2.41 14.85 -14.71
N ASN A 157 1.86 15.94 -14.15
CA ASN A 157 2.60 17.18 -13.95
C ASN A 157 3.81 17.00 -13.02
N MET A 158 3.65 16.22 -11.95
CA MET A 158 4.74 15.87 -11.03
C MET A 158 5.86 15.13 -11.77
N ILE A 159 5.52 14.11 -12.56
CA ILE A 159 6.51 13.33 -13.34
C ILE A 159 7.21 14.22 -14.37
N ASN A 160 6.46 15.05 -15.09
CA ASN A 160 7.05 15.96 -16.08
C ASN A 160 7.97 17.00 -15.43
N ASN A 161 7.62 17.48 -14.23
CA ASN A 161 8.47 18.39 -13.48
C ASN A 161 9.76 17.70 -13.00
N ASN A 162 9.66 16.46 -12.53
CA ASN A 162 10.84 15.66 -12.16
C ASN A 162 11.76 15.46 -13.37
N ASN A 163 11.22 15.11 -14.53
CA ASN A 163 12.00 14.96 -15.77
C ASN A 163 12.67 16.27 -16.20
N LYS A 164 12.00 17.42 -16.02
CA LYS A 164 12.60 18.74 -16.27
C LYS A 164 13.75 19.03 -15.31
N SER A 165 13.63 18.66 -14.03
CA SER A 165 14.71 18.80 -13.05
C SER A 165 15.93 17.96 -13.45
N TYR A 166 15.74 16.71 -13.86
CA TYR A 166 16.85 15.86 -14.33
C TYR A 166 17.54 16.43 -15.57
N LYS A 167 16.76 16.94 -16.54
CA LYS A 167 17.32 17.61 -17.72
C LYS A 167 18.05 18.90 -17.37
N ASN A 168 17.50 19.73 -16.49
CA ASN A 168 18.12 21.01 -16.11
C ASN A 168 19.43 20.84 -15.33
N THR A 169 19.58 19.80 -14.52
CA THR A 169 20.86 19.51 -13.84
C THR A 169 21.98 19.32 -14.86
N TYR A 170 21.73 18.61 -15.96
CA TYR A 170 22.69 18.42 -17.06
C TYR A 170 23.03 19.72 -17.82
N TYR A 171 22.05 20.63 -17.97
CA TYR A 171 22.28 21.94 -18.58
C TYR A 171 22.93 22.97 -17.64
N LYS A 172 22.89 22.76 -16.33
CA LYS A 172 23.53 23.66 -15.35
C LYS A 172 25.01 23.31 -15.12
N THR A 173 25.41 22.05 -15.29
CA THR A 173 26.82 21.64 -15.22
C THR A 173 27.64 22.11 -16.42
N THR A 174 26.99 22.47 -17.53
CA THR A 174 27.65 22.99 -18.74
C THR A 174 27.80 24.51 -18.76
N ARG A 175 27.42 25.19 -17.67
CA ARG A 175 27.38 26.67 -17.60
C ARG A 175 28.14 27.29 -16.44
N ASN A 176 28.76 26.48 -15.58
CA ASN A 176 29.78 26.96 -14.66
C ASN A 176 31.13 26.52 -15.22
N ASP A 177 31.89 27.52 -15.65
CA ASP A 177 33.27 27.44 -16.11
C ASP A 177 34.20 27.00 -14.96
N ASP A 178 34.04 25.75 -14.50
CA ASP A 178 35.02 25.13 -13.61
C ASP A 178 36.18 24.67 -14.48
N MET A 179 37.38 25.21 -14.24
CA MET A 179 38.62 24.88 -14.96
C MET A 179 38.84 23.36 -15.13
N CYS A 180 38.27 22.54 -14.24
CA CYS A 180 38.27 21.08 -14.34
C CYS A 180 37.55 20.55 -15.60
N ASP A 181 36.44 21.14 -16.05
CA ASP A 181 35.73 20.73 -17.27
C ASP A 181 36.51 21.14 -18.53
N PHE A 182 37.23 22.27 -18.48
CA PHE A 182 38.16 22.67 -19.54
C PHE A 182 39.35 21.71 -19.64
N CYS A 183 39.94 21.30 -18.51
CA CYS A 183 41.00 20.30 -18.49
C CYS A 183 40.54 18.94 -19.01
N ILE A 184 39.33 18.48 -18.67
CA ILE A 184 38.78 17.22 -19.16
C ILE A 184 38.52 17.30 -20.67
N LYS A 185 37.95 18.41 -21.16
CA LYS A 185 37.74 18.65 -22.60
C LYS A 185 39.06 18.73 -23.38
N LEU A 186 40.07 19.41 -22.85
CA LEU A 186 41.41 19.47 -23.44
C LEU A 186 42.05 18.08 -23.49
N TRP A 187 41.93 17.29 -22.43
CA TRP A 187 42.50 15.94 -22.38
C TRP A 187 41.79 14.99 -23.36
N CYS A 188 40.46 15.12 -23.52
CA CYS A 188 39.72 14.38 -24.53
C CYS A 188 40.10 14.82 -25.96
N ILE A 189 40.34 16.10 -26.21
CA ILE A 189 40.81 16.62 -27.51
C ILE A 189 42.23 16.14 -27.82
N ASP A 190 43.12 16.15 -26.83
CA ASP A 190 44.50 15.65 -26.95
C ASP A 190 44.51 14.15 -27.28
N SER A 191 43.69 13.37 -26.57
CA SER A 191 43.51 11.93 -26.82
C SER A 191 42.86 11.64 -28.19
N CYS A 192 41.92 12.48 -28.65
CA CYS A 192 41.33 12.35 -29.97
C CYS A 192 42.28 12.76 -31.10
N CYS A 193 43.19 13.71 -30.85
CA CYS A 193 44.23 14.11 -31.78
C CYS A 193 45.27 12.99 -31.97
N GLU A 194 45.70 12.32 -30.90
CA GLU A 194 46.64 11.19 -31.00
C GLU A 194 46.01 9.93 -31.63
N CYS A 195 44.70 9.71 -31.49
CA CYS A 195 44.02 8.55 -32.08
C CYS A 195 43.67 8.70 -33.58
N MET A 196 43.72 9.91 -34.15
CA MET A 196 43.40 10.15 -35.57
C MET A 196 44.59 10.64 -36.43
N GLY A 197 45.82 10.49 -35.94
CA GLY A 197 47.05 10.57 -36.74
C GLY A 197 47.30 11.94 -37.38
N GLY A 198 48.02 12.81 -36.68
CA GLY A 198 48.47 14.08 -37.26
C GLY A 198 49.18 14.97 -36.26
N ASP A 199 50.44 14.67 -35.97
CA ASP A 199 51.40 15.54 -35.30
C ASP A 199 51.59 16.79 -36.18
N LEU A 200 50.87 17.87 -35.89
CA LEU A 200 51.08 19.16 -36.57
C LEU A 200 52.00 20.11 -35.80
N ILE A 201 52.53 19.70 -34.66
CA ILE A 201 53.66 20.36 -33.99
C ILE A 201 54.54 19.27 -33.36
N GLY A 202 55.72 19.06 -33.94
CA GLY A 202 56.77 18.28 -33.29
C GLY A 202 57.23 19.03 -32.04
N CYS A 203 57.07 18.41 -30.87
CA CYS A 203 57.65 18.90 -29.63
C CYS A 203 59.17 18.78 -29.71
N CYS A 204 59.84 19.90 -30.02
CA CYS A 204 61.20 20.16 -29.56
C CYS A 204 61.17 20.61 -28.10
#